data_AF-A0A7C2MEM6-F1
#
_entry.id   AF-A0A7C2MEM6-F1
#
_cell.length_a   1.000
_cell.length_b   1.000
_cell.length_c   1.000
_cell.angle_alpha   90.00
_cell.angle_beta   90.00
_cell.angle_gamma   90.00
#
_symmetry.space_group_name_H-M   'P 1'
#
loop_
_entity.id
_entity.type
_entity.pdbx_description
1 polymer ?
#
loop_
_entity_poly.entity_id
_entity_poly.type
_entity_poly.pdbx_seq_one_letter_code
_entity_poly.pdbx_strand_id
1 'polypeptide(L)'
;MMGQRPYCHLSLVICYLSFVTCHWCFANNKCQITNDQGPIDIAAYVPLDSGRTWTYEWTIRYENGRTETTSRTKSFEGPEFLATGYAYRFMSDLGDYVLLSVDNGQLRLHGSVETHRQIRFTFDPPIVLYSPEMEFGRPTVITQPGDDTGDTRTWTTVVDRLEAVTTPMGQFHNCIKIRLAMDSPAVKTKAAYFYARGLGMVAYQYEAWVKNKDRAEVTIDAGLKLAQVSGQTITSAAQLESLKSLNTTRMDDPAARKLFQQTYQGLYFWPAKFPGFQADFTQSPGAPGQSLVEKPRPATSEGATHATRQGVITVSPDLRMKVSGGDKQSQVQVETEMSQFITHLKDKPFDREFKDAVITFAERDPVQGTKIHVAAGSAMGTSYGIKDGEIHQIGHSYGRVRFLVNHTEFMKTDSGRLIPRRFSIMYYSNETNQLIAQVDFQDEYVKVENLWLPRRRIKTETTKQGTTTLVVEFTDHQILK
;
A
#
# COMPACT_ATOMS: atom_id res chain seq x y z
N MET A 1 60.70 -35.60 -1.24
CA MET A 1 61.17 -36.86 -1.87
C MET A 1 60.24 -37.98 -1.42
N MET A 2 59.89 -38.93 -2.29
CA MET A 2 59.29 -40.27 -2.02
C MET A 2 58.05 -40.32 -1.07
N GLY A 3 56.87 -40.82 -1.42
CA GLY A 3 56.38 -41.48 -2.64
C GLY A 3 56.26 -42.99 -2.49
N GLN A 4 55.03 -43.53 -2.52
CA GLN A 4 54.57 -44.80 -3.13
C GLN A 4 53.19 -45.27 -2.60
N ARG A 5 52.28 -45.60 -3.53
CA ARG A 5 51.26 -46.66 -3.39
C ARG A 5 51.77 -47.90 -4.15
N PRO A 6 51.32 -49.14 -3.88
CA PRO A 6 50.09 -49.68 -4.51
C PRO A 6 49.26 -50.55 -3.51
N TYR A 7 48.30 -51.43 -3.82
CA TYR A 7 47.75 -51.97 -5.08
C TYR A 7 46.20 -52.18 -5.02
N CYS A 8 45.66 -52.84 -6.03
CA CYS A 8 44.26 -53.17 -6.34
C CYS A 8 43.74 -54.48 -5.71
N HIS A 9 42.42 -54.65 -5.69
CA HIS A 9 41.77 -55.76 -6.42
C HIS A 9 40.36 -55.36 -6.92
N LEU A 10 39.95 -55.96 -8.04
CA LEU A 10 38.74 -55.64 -8.83
C LEU A 10 37.98 -56.94 -9.12
N SER A 11 36.63 -56.94 -9.07
CA SER A 11 35.67 -57.72 -9.90
C SER A 11 34.30 -57.87 -9.20
N LEU A 12 33.15 -58.22 -9.83
CA LEU A 12 32.52 -57.90 -11.14
C LEU A 12 31.12 -58.62 -11.17
N VAL A 13 30.21 -58.27 -12.09
CA VAL A 13 28.95 -59.01 -12.46
C VAL A 13 27.78 -58.92 -11.44
N ILE A 14 26.52 -58.50 -11.68
CA ILE A 14 25.54 -58.35 -12.80
C ILE A 14 24.36 -59.37 -12.72
N CYS A 15 23.15 -58.92 -13.13
CA CYS A 15 21.83 -59.59 -13.30
C CYS A 15 20.88 -59.66 -12.08
N TYR A 16 19.54 -59.69 -12.22
CA TYR A 16 18.51 -59.10 -13.12
C TYR A 16 17.15 -59.75 -12.72
N LEU A 17 16.02 -59.03 -12.94
CA LEU A 17 14.62 -59.55 -13.04
C LEU A 17 13.86 -60.11 -11.81
N SER A 18 12.90 -59.30 -11.36
CA SER A 18 11.49 -59.56 -11.02
C SER A 18 10.93 -61.00 -10.98
N PHE A 19 10.13 -61.33 -9.95
CA PHE A 19 8.70 -61.69 -10.13
C PHE A 19 7.87 -61.65 -8.82
N VAL A 20 6.57 -61.39 -9.01
CA VAL A 20 5.46 -61.17 -8.06
C VAL A 20 5.28 -62.23 -6.95
N THR A 21 4.92 -61.79 -5.73
CA THR A 21 3.82 -62.39 -4.95
C THR A 21 3.22 -61.36 -3.99
N CYS A 22 1.89 -61.28 -3.98
CA CYS A 22 1.10 -60.44 -3.09
C CYS A 22 0.27 -61.36 -2.19
N HIS A 23 0.26 -61.15 -0.86
CA HIS A 23 -0.92 -61.31 -0.01
C HIS A 23 -0.71 -60.79 1.43
N TRP A 24 -1.78 -60.19 1.95
CA TRP A 24 -2.14 -59.97 3.37
C TRP A 24 -1.55 -58.78 4.16
N CYS A 25 -2.40 -57.75 4.25
CA CYS A 25 -2.38 -56.71 5.27
C CYS A 25 -2.70 -57.27 6.67
N PHE A 26 -2.19 -56.62 7.73
CA PHE A 26 -3.05 -56.24 8.87
C PHE A 26 -2.51 -55.03 9.65
N ALA A 27 -3.40 -54.06 9.88
CA ALA A 27 -3.39 -53.04 10.93
C ALA A 27 -2.06 -52.40 11.39
N ASN A 28 -1.70 -51.25 10.78
CA ASN A 28 -1.36 -50.05 11.56
C ASN A 28 -1.45 -48.76 10.71
N ASN A 29 -2.67 -48.27 10.46
CA ASN A 29 -2.89 -46.96 9.83
C ASN A 29 -2.61 -45.81 10.81
N LYS A 30 -1.35 -45.68 11.25
CA LYS A 30 -0.80 -44.34 11.50
C LYS A 30 -0.50 -43.75 10.13
N CYS A 31 -1.47 -43.02 9.59
CA CYS A 31 -1.25 -42.13 8.45
C CYS A 31 -0.31 -41.01 8.92
N GLN A 32 1.00 -41.29 8.92
CA GLN A 32 2.01 -40.26 9.04
C GLN A 32 1.89 -39.41 7.78
N ILE A 33 1.24 -38.26 7.93
CA ILE A 33 1.34 -37.16 6.97
C ILE A 33 2.79 -36.67 7.07
N THR A 34 3.69 -37.33 6.36
CA THR A 34 5.07 -36.88 6.21
C THR A 34 5.02 -35.57 5.47
N ASN A 35 5.46 -34.52 6.14
CA ASN A 35 5.43 -33.16 5.64
C ASN A 35 6.53 -32.99 4.59
N ASP A 36 6.31 -33.54 3.39
CA ASP A 36 7.29 -33.65 2.29
C ASP A 36 7.53 -32.31 1.56
N GLN A 37 6.95 -31.23 2.10
CA GLN A 37 7.18 -29.85 1.75
C GLN A 37 8.03 -29.25 2.87
N GLY A 38 9.17 -28.63 2.52
CA GLY A 38 10.01 -27.92 3.50
C GLY A 38 9.29 -26.76 4.22
N PRO A 39 9.97 -26.06 5.15
CA PRO A 39 9.36 -24.96 5.88
C PRO A 39 8.72 -23.93 4.93
N ILE A 40 7.51 -23.48 5.27
CA ILE A 40 6.77 -22.58 4.38
C ILE A 40 7.44 -21.21 4.42
N ASP A 41 7.84 -20.74 3.24
CA ASP A 41 8.13 -19.34 2.99
C ASP A 41 6.84 -18.51 3.13
N ILE A 42 6.56 -18.09 4.36
CA ILE A 42 5.36 -17.32 4.75
C ILE A 42 5.35 -15.92 4.14
N ALA A 43 6.50 -15.34 3.83
CA ALA A 43 6.61 -14.01 3.23
C ALA A 43 5.97 -13.97 1.83
N ALA A 44 6.12 -15.05 1.05
CA ALA A 44 5.39 -15.19 -0.21
C ALA A 44 3.88 -15.44 -0.05
N TYR A 45 3.38 -15.82 1.13
CA TYR A 45 1.94 -15.97 1.40
C TYR A 45 1.31 -14.73 2.04
N VAL A 46 2.08 -13.93 2.76
CA VAL A 46 1.66 -12.67 3.36
C VAL A 46 2.58 -11.54 2.88
N PRO A 47 2.46 -11.11 1.61
CA PRO A 47 3.25 -10.01 1.08
C PRO A 47 2.82 -8.70 1.77
N LEU A 48 3.64 -8.22 2.70
CA LEU A 48 3.45 -6.96 3.44
C LEU A 48 3.83 -5.72 2.59
N ASP A 49 3.87 -5.86 1.26
CA ASP A 49 4.16 -4.75 0.38
C ASP A 49 2.98 -3.77 0.28
N SER A 50 3.33 -2.49 0.39
CA SER A 50 2.46 -1.33 0.17
C SER A 50 2.03 -1.24 -1.29
N GLY A 51 0.81 -0.76 -1.55
CA GLY A 51 0.25 -0.61 -2.90
C GLY A 51 -0.64 -1.78 -3.36
N ARG A 52 -0.71 -2.88 -2.58
CA ARG A 52 -1.74 -3.90 -2.73
C ARG A 52 -3.03 -3.52 -2.00
N THR A 53 -4.15 -3.87 -2.62
CA THR A 53 -5.48 -3.73 -2.01
C THR A 53 -6.30 -4.99 -2.27
N TRP A 54 -7.04 -5.46 -1.27
CA TRP A 54 -7.87 -6.65 -1.34
C TRP A 54 -9.32 -6.28 -1.04
N THR A 55 -10.21 -6.46 -2.01
CA THR A 55 -11.65 -6.22 -1.85
C THR A 55 -12.36 -7.57 -1.71
N TYR A 56 -13.07 -7.72 -0.60
CA TYR A 56 -13.76 -8.94 -0.20
C TYR A 56 -15.27 -8.72 -0.19
N GLU A 57 -16.01 -9.76 -0.54
CA GLU A 57 -17.43 -9.86 -0.24
C GLU A 57 -17.60 -10.49 1.14
N TRP A 58 -18.14 -9.72 2.09
CA TRP A 58 -18.39 -10.13 3.48
C TRP A 58 -19.86 -10.46 3.65
N THR A 59 -20.17 -11.68 4.09
CA THR A 59 -21.49 -12.09 4.57
C THR A 59 -21.46 -12.14 6.08
N ILE A 60 -22.14 -11.19 6.72
CA ILE A 60 -22.24 -11.05 8.17
C ILE A 60 -23.59 -11.62 8.60
N ARG A 61 -23.60 -12.55 9.55
CA ARG A 61 -24.81 -13.14 10.15
C ARG A 61 -24.84 -12.80 11.64
N TYR A 62 -25.96 -12.29 12.12
CA TYR A 62 -26.17 -11.88 13.52
C TYR A 62 -27.02 -12.90 14.28
N GLU A 63 -26.92 -12.92 15.62
CA GLU A 63 -27.71 -13.82 16.50
C GLU A 63 -29.22 -13.80 16.22
N ASN A 64 -29.75 -12.63 15.85
CA ASN A 64 -31.17 -12.43 15.51
C ASN A 64 -31.59 -12.97 14.13
N GLY A 65 -30.70 -13.69 13.43
CA GLY A 65 -30.95 -14.27 12.10
C GLY A 65 -30.79 -13.28 10.94
N ARG A 66 -30.56 -11.98 11.19
CA ARG A 66 -30.25 -11.00 10.13
C ARG A 66 -28.96 -11.41 9.43
N THR A 67 -28.99 -11.37 8.10
CA THR A 67 -27.80 -11.53 7.25
C THR A 67 -27.61 -10.26 6.42
N GLU A 68 -26.38 -9.75 6.38
CA GLU A 68 -25.98 -8.57 5.61
C GLU A 68 -24.78 -8.93 4.74
N THR A 69 -24.86 -8.65 3.44
CA THR A 69 -23.72 -8.78 2.53
C THR A 69 -23.18 -7.39 2.22
N THR A 70 -21.87 -7.20 2.38
CA THR A 70 -21.22 -5.90 2.16
C THR A 70 -19.84 -6.08 1.56
N SER A 71 -19.36 -5.05 0.87
CA SER A 71 -18.00 -5.01 0.31
C SER A 71 -17.06 -4.35 1.32
N ARG A 72 -15.87 -4.92 1.52
CA ARG A 72 -14.82 -4.34 2.37
C ARG A 72 -13.49 -4.42 1.65
N THR A 73 -12.77 -3.30 1.64
CA THR A 73 -11.43 -3.24 1.04
C THR A 73 -10.39 -3.13 2.15
N LYS A 74 -9.29 -3.86 2.04
CA LYS A 74 -8.14 -3.76 2.94
C LYS A 74 -6.86 -3.43 2.17
N SER A 75 -5.91 -2.77 2.80
CA SER A 75 -4.59 -2.43 2.23
C SER A 75 -3.52 -2.32 3.30
N PHE A 76 -2.25 -2.44 2.91
CA PHE A 76 -1.13 -2.07 3.79
C PHE A 76 -0.81 -0.58 3.64
N GLU A 77 -0.91 0.17 4.73
CA GLU A 77 -0.61 1.61 4.77
C GLU A 77 0.83 1.93 5.21
N GLY A 78 1.73 0.94 5.15
CA GLY A 78 3.12 1.06 5.55
C GLY A 78 3.41 0.63 7.01
N PRO A 79 4.64 0.86 7.48
CA PRO A 79 5.09 0.43 8.79
C PRO A 79 4.68 1.39 9.93
N GLU A 80 4.35 0.81 11.08
CA GLU A 80 4.20 1.44 12.38
C GLU A 80 5.35 0.96 13.29
N PHE A 81 6.01 1.90 13.98
CA PHE A 81 7.08 1.60 14.92
C PHE A 81 6.50 1.36 16.32
N LEU A 82 6.89 0.24 16.92
CA LEU A 82 6.41 -0.25 18.21
C LEU A 82 7.59 -0.50 19.15
N ALA A 83 7.34 -0.63 20.46
CA ALA A 83 8.38 -1.04 21.40
C ALA A 83 8.99 -2.43 21.05
N THR A 84 8.20 -3.29 20.40
CA THR A 84 8.59 -4.65 19.98
C THR A 84 9.18 -4.72 18.55
N GLY A 85 9.46 -3.58 17.89
CA GLY A 85 10.04 -3.52 16.55
C GLY A 85 9.22 -2.68 15.57
N TYR A 86 8.96 -3.20 14.38
CA TYR A 86 8.06 -2.58 13.41
C TYR A 86 7.03 -3.59 12.89
N ALA A 87 5.83 -3.11 12.59
CA ALA A 87 4.75 -3.92 12.02
C ALA A 87 4.01 -3.12 10.95
N TYR A 88 3.50 -3.79 9.92
CA TYR A 88 2.74 -3.16 8.84
C TYR A 88 1.27 -3.06 9.21
N ARG A 89 0.68 -1.88 8.95
CA ARG A 89 -0.72 -1.60 9.24
C ARG A 89 -1.62 -2.12 8.13
N PHE A 90 -2.30 -3.24 8.37
CA PHE A 90 -3.30 -3.82 7.46
C PHE A 90 -4.68 -3.23 7.75
N MET A 91 -4.96 -2.07 7.16
CA MET A 91 -6.17 -1.28 7.42
C MET A 91 -7.34 -1.72 6.54
N SER A 92 -8.56 -1.65 7.07
CA SER A 92 -9.82 -1.74 6.34
C SER A 92 -10.28 -0.38 5.83
N ASP A 93 -11.25 -0.38 4.92
CA ASP A 93 -11.89 0.82 4.43
C ASP A 93 -12.73 1.56 5.50
N LEU A 94 -12.95 0.93 6.66
CA LEU A 94 -13.52 1.51 7.87
C LEU A 94 -12.45 2.07 8.83
N GLY A 95 -11.16 2.01 8.48
CA GLY A 95 -10.08 2.44 9.35
C GLY A 95 -9.74 1.47 10.49
N ASP A 96 -10.45 0.35 10.62
CA ASP A 96 -10.06 -0.74 11.53
C ASP A 96 -8.79 -1.40 10.98
N TYR A 97 -7.79 -1.68 11.81
CA TYR A 97 -6.53 -2.26 11.34
C TYR A 97 -5.96 -3.33 12.26
N VAL A 98 -5.12 -4.19 11.70
CA VAL A 98 -4.23 -5.07 12.45
C VAL A 98 -2.77 -4.74 12.13
N LEU A 99 -1.89 -4.96 13.10
CA LEU A 99 -0.46 -4.74 12.97
C LEU A 99 0.25 -6.08 12.78
N LEU A 100 0.77 -6.32 11.57
CA LEU A 100 1.36 -7.59 11.16
C LEU A 100 2.84 -7.42 10.82
N SER A 101 3.70 -8.33 11.26
CA SER A 101 5.10 -8.42 10.83
C SER A 101 5.39 -9.79 10.22
N VAL A 102 6.35 -9.81 9.29
CA VAL A 102 6.97 -11.04 8.81
C VAL A 102 8.48 -10.86 8.91
N ASP A 103 9.09 -11.57 9.86
CA ASP A 103 10.52 -11.56 10.13
C ASP A 103 11.00 -12.99 10.43
N ASN A 104 12.21 -13.34 9.98
CA ASN A 104 12.82 -14.64 10.24
C ASN A 104 11.93 -15.86 9.88
N GLY A 105 11.05 -15.71 8.88
CA GLY A 105 10.10 -16.76 8.47
C GLY A 105 8.88 -16.92 9.38
N GLN A 106 8.71 -16.07 10.40
CA GLN A 106 7.53 -16.04 11.26
C GLN A 106 6.52 -14.99 10.78
N LEU A 107 5.23 -15.20 11.04
CA LEU A 107 4.19 -14.18 10.91
C LEU A 107 3.68 -13.84 12.31
N ARG A 108 3.74 -12.57 12.71
CA ARG A 108 3.29 -12.13 14.04
C ARG A 108 2.23 -11.04 13.96
N LEU A 109 1.32 -11.07 14.91
CA LEU A 109 0.27 -10.08 15.13
C LEU A 109 0.61 -9.28 16.40
N HIS A 110 0.88 -7.99 16.23
CA HIS A 110 1.31 -7.08 17.31
C HIS A 110 0.15 -6.30 17.95
N GLY A 111 -0.99 -6.23 17.26
CA GLY A 111 -2.17 -5.52 17.76
C GLY A 111 -3.32 -5.50 16.77
N SER A 112 -4.48 -5.09 17.27
CA SER A 112 -5.72 -4.94 16.50
C SER A 112 -6.48 -3.71 16.99
N VAL A 113 -7.07 -2.94 16.08
CA VAL A 113 -7.84 -1.73 16.39
C VAL A 113 -9.15 -1.74 15.61
N GLU A 114 -10.25 -1.61 16.33
CA GLU A 114 -11.58 -1.40 15.77
C GLU A 114 -11.99 0.05 16.07
N THR A 115 -11.70 0.96 15.14
CA THR A 115 -11.86 2.41 15.33
C THR A 115 -13.31 2.77 15.61
N HIS A 116 -14.23 2.08 14.93
CA HIS A 116 -15.68 2.24 15.09
C HIS A 116 -16.20 1.84 16.47
N ARG A 117 -15.45 1.02 17.22
CA ARG A 117 -15.78 0.60 18.58
C ARG A 117 -14.89 1.22 19.65
N GLN A 118 -13.89 2.02 19.24
CA GLN A 118 -12.82 2.54 20.11
C GLN A 118 -12.03 1.44 20.85
N ILE A 119 -12.00 0.22 20.30
CA ILE A 119 -11.27 -0.91 20.88
C ILE A 119 -9.86 -0.93 20.29
N ARG A 120 -8.85 -1.02 21.16
CA ARG A 120 -7.44 -1.26 20.80
C ARG A 120 -6.91 -2.40 21.66
N PHE A 121 -6.30 -3.37 20.99
CA PHE A 121 -5.53 -4.43 21.61
C PHE A 121 -4.07 -4.29 21.22
N THR A 122 -3.19 -4.33 22.22
CA THR A 122 -1.74 -4.45 22.01
C THR A 122 -1.30 -5.83 22.49
N PHE A 123 -0.41 -6.49 21.75
CA PHE A 123 0.03 -7.84 22.05
C PHE A 123 1.51 -7.84 22.41
N ASP A 124 1.80 -8.07 23.68
CA ASP A 124 3.15 -8.14 24.23
C ASP A 124 3.31 -9.42 25.10
N PRO A 125 4.08 -10.43 24.65
CA PRO A 125 4.75 -10.48 23.35
C PRO A 125 3.74 -10.66 22.20
N PRO A 126 4.10 -10.31 20.94
CA PRO A 126 3.23 -10.46 19.78
C PRO A 126 2.74 -11.90 19.58
N ILE A 127 1.48 -12.06 19.16
CA ILE A 127 0.89 -13.38 18.91
C ILE A 127 1.52 -13.95 17.63
N VAL A 128 2.18 -15.10 17.75
CA VAL A 128 2.71 -15.81 16.58
C VAL A 128 1.56 -16.51 15.85
N LEU A 129 1.34 -16.12 14.59
CA LEU A 129 0.34 -16.70 13.69
C LEU A 129 0.92 -17.84 12.85
N TYR A 130 2.22 -17.77 12.52
CA TYR A 130 2.98 -18.83 11.86
C TYR A 130 4.43 -18.78 12.32
N SER A 131 5.07 -19.95 12.45
CA SER A 131 6.51 -20.12 12.68
C SER A 131 7.01 -21.36 11.93
N PRO A 132 8.25 -21.40 11.43
CA PRO A 132 8.84 -22.61 10.83
C PRO A 132 8.84 -23.83 11.77
N GLU A 133 8.83 -23.59 13.09
CA GLU A 133 8.83 -24.59 14.15
C GLU A 133 7.41 -25.07 14.54
N MET A 134 6.35 -24.48 13.97
CA MET A 134 4.97 -24.92 14.23
C MET A 134 4.63 -26.18 13.43
N GLU A 135 4.23 -27.24 14.14
CA GLU A 135 3.68 -28.45 13.53
C GLU A 135 2.23 -28.23 13.06
N PHE A 136 1.91 -28.64 11.83
CA PHE A 136 0.55 -28.52 11.29
C PHE A 136 -0.48 -29.24 12.18
N GLY A 137 -1.60 -28.56 12.44
CA GLY A 137 -2.70 -29.03 13.29
C GLY A 137 -2.42 -28.96 14.80
N ARG A 138 -1.18 -28.68 15.23
CA ARG A 138 -0.83 -28.56 16.65
C ARG A 138 -1.11 -27.14 17.16
N PRO A 139 -1.84 -26.98 18.28
CA PRO A 139 -2.07 -25.66 18.85
C PRO A 139 -0.82 -25.11 19.53
N THR A 140 -0.54 -23.84 19.24
CA THR A 140 0.36 -22.99 20.04
C THR A 140 -0.50 -22.06 20.88
N VAL A 141 -0.25 -22.02 22.19
CA VAL A 141 -1.06 -21.26 23.15
C VAL A 141 -0.20 -20.20 23.82
N ILE A 142 -0.71 -18.98 23.91
CA ILE A 142 -0.12 -17.88 24.67
C ILE A 142 -1.20 -17.24 25.56
N THR A 143 -0.87 -16.98 26.82
CA THR A 143 -1.74 -16.26 27.76
C THR A 143 -1.05 -14.97 28.19
N GLN A 144 -1.79 -13.87 28.15
CA GLN A 144 -1.31 -12.52 28.45
C GLN A 144 -2.37 -11.75 29.26
N PRO A 145 -2.01 -10.73 30.04
CA PRO A 145 -2.99 -9.83 30.65
C PRO A 145 -3.78 -9.05 29.59
N GLY A 146 -5.04 -8.75 29.89
CA GLY A 146 -5.86 -7.79 29.14
C GLY A 146 -5.54 -6.36 29.55
N ASP A 147 -5.64 -5.43 28.60
CA ASP A 147 -5.07 -4.08 28.70
C ASP A 147 -5.60 -3.26 29.90
N ASP A 148 -6.89 -3.39 30.24
CA ASP A 148 -7.57 -2.49 31.21
C ASP A 148 -8.15 -3.18 32.45
N THR A 149 -8.47 -4.48 32.41
CA THR A 149 -9.26 -5.16 33.47
C THR A 149 -8.44 -6.08 34.38
N GLY A 150 -7.19 -6.37 34.04
CA GLY A 150 -6.36 -7.37 34.73
C GLY A 150 -6.76 -8.83 34.44
N ASP A 151 -7.83 -9.07 33.67
CA ASP A 151 -8.24 -10.41 33.23
C ASP A 151 -7.20 -11.01 32.27
N THR A 152 -6.96 -12.31 32.36
CA THR A 152 -6.12 -13.01 31.38
C THR A 152 -6.89 -13.29 30.09
N ARG A 153 -6.23 -13.08 28.95
CA ARG A 153 -6.68 -13.52 27.62
C ARG A 153 -5.76 -14.62 27.13
N THR A 154 -6.34 -15.74 26.72
CA THR A 154 -5.63 -16.87 26.15
C THR A 154 -5.88 -16.94 24.66
N TRP A 155 -4.81 -16.88 23.88
CA TRP A 155 -4.83 -17.03 22.43
C TRP A 155 -4.35 -18.43 22.05
N THR A 156 -5.01 -19.05 21.08
CA THR A 156 -4.62 -20.34 20.50
C THR A 156 -4.49 -20.20 19.00
N THR A 157 -3.26 -20.28 18.49
CA THR A 157 -2.96 -20.36 17.06
C THR A 157 -2.89 -21.82 16.64
N VAL A 158 -3.49 -22.18 15.51
CA VAL A 158 -3.23 -23.44 14.81
C VAL A 158 -2.96 -23.15 13.34
N VAL A 159 -1.80 -23.56 12.85
CA VAL A 159 -1.55 -23.62 11.40
C VAL A 159 -2.14 -24.94 10.92
N ASP A 160 -3.21 -24.90 10.14
CA ASP A 160 -3.78 -26.09 9.49
C ASP A 160 -3.01 -26.41 8.20
N ARG A 161 -3.30 -27.58 7.61
CA ARG A 161 -2.79 -27.98 6.29
C ARG A 161 -3.04 -26.94 5.19
N LEU A 162 -2.29 -27.06 4.10
CA LEU A 162 -2.64 -26.43 2.83
C LEU A 162 -3.97 -27.01 2.31
N GLU A 163 -4.93 -26.16 1.95
CA GLU A 163 -6.18 -26.60 1.31
C GLU A 163 -6.64 -25.68 0.18
N ALA A 164 -7.57 -26.16 -0.65
CA ALA A 164 -8.16 -25.37 -1.73
C ALA A 164 -9.32 -24.52 -1.20
N VAL A 165 -9.39 -23.26 -1.63
CA VAL A 165 -10.36 -22.28 -1.14
C VAL A 165 -11.08 -21.67 -2.34
N THR A 166 -12.41 -21.73 -2.33
CA THR A 166 -13.25 -21.10 -3.37
C THR A 166 -13.71 -19.73 -2.88
N THR A 167 -13.56 -18.71 -3.72
CA THR A 167 -14.01 -17.33 -3.49
C THR A 167 -14.75 -16.82 -4.73
N PRO A 168 -15.33 -15.60 -4.73
CA PRO A 168 -15.87 -14.98 -5.94
C PRO A 168 -14.87 -14.84 -7.11
N MET A 169 -13.55 -14.89 -6.86
CA MET A 169 -12.51 -14.92 -7.89
C MET A 169 -12.23 -16.34 -8.46
N GLY A 170 -12.93 -17.37 -7.99
CA GLY A 170 -12.70 -18.77 -8.35
C GLY A 170 -11.96 -19.54 -7.26
N GLN A 171 -11.28 -20.63 -7.64
CA GLN A 171 -10.58 -21.51 -6.70
C GLN A 171 -9.08 -21.19 -6.62
N PHE A 172 -8.59 -20.99 -5.40
CA PHE A 172 -7.17 -20.91 -5.08
C PHE A 172 -6.71 -22.24 -4.48
N HIS A 173 -5.65 -22.84 -5.06
CA HIS A 173 -5.05 -24.07 -4.54
C HIS A 173 -3.92 -23.76 -3.55
N ASN A 174 -3.61 -24.71 -2.69
CA ASN A 174 -2.49 -24.66 -1.74
C ASN A 174 -2.52 -23.41 -0.82
N CYS A 175 -3.70 -23.03 -0.33
CA CYS A 175 -3.82 -21.92 0.61
C CYS A 175 -3.42 -22.38 2.02
N ILE A 176 -2.57 -21.61 2.71
CA ILE A 176 -2.33 -21.82 4.14
C ILE A 176 -3.58 -21.37 4.89
N LYS A 177 -4.06 -22.22 5.79
CA LYS A 177 -5.10 -21.86 6.75
C LYS A 177 -4.48 -21.68 8.13
N ILE A 178 -4.66 -20.49 8.69
CA ILE A 178 -4.25 -20.17 10.07
C ILE A 178 -5.51 -19.91 10.86
N ARG A 179 -5.77 -20.72 11.89
CA ARG A 179 -6.82 -20.48 12.87
C ARG A 179 -6.25 -19.74 14.07
N LEU A 180 -6.94 -18.70 14.52
CA LEU A 180 -6.66 -17.99 15.76
C LEU A 180 -7.93 -18.01 16.61
N ALA A 181 -7.85 -18.48 17.85
CA ALA A 181 -8.93 -18.36 18.81
C ALA A 181 -8.49 -17.48 19.98
N MET A 182 -9.39 -16.66 20.50
CA MET A 182 -9.23 -15.96 21.77
C MET A 182 -10.23 -16.52 22.77
N ASP A 183 -9.81 -16.74 24.00
CA ASP A 183 -10.70 -16.94 25.13
C ASP A 183 -10.35 -15.99 26.28
N SER A 184 -11.39 -15.38 26.88
CA SER A 184 -11.31 -14.45 27.99
C SER A 184 -12.51 -14.65 28.92
N PRO A 185 -12.61 -13.95 30.07
CA PRO A 185 -13.78 -14.05 30.94
C PRO A 185 -15.07 -13.49 30.32
N ALA A 186 -14.99 -12.48 29.44
CA ALA A 186 -16.16 -11.81 28.86
C ALA A 186 -16.52 -12.29 27.45
N VAL A 187 -15.53 -12.62 26.64
CA VAL A 187 -15.69 -12.88 25.20
C VAL A 187 -14.80 -14.03 24.72
N LYS A 188 -15.33 -14.82 23.80
CA LYS A 188 -14.59 -15.83 23.03
C LYS A 188 -14.66 -15.46 21.56
N THR A 189 -13.60 -15.69 20.81
CA THR A 189 -13.59 -15.54 19.35
C THR A 189 -12.87 -16.69 18.66
N LYS A 190 -13.20 -16.91 17.40
CA LYS A 190 -12.44 -17.74 16.47
C LYS A 190 -12.33 -17.00 15.15
N ALA A 191 -11.15 -17.04 14.56
CA ALA A 191 -10.85 -16.59 13.21
C ALA A 191 -10.19 -17.74 12.44
N ALA A 192 -10.44 -17.81 11.13
CA ALA A 192 -9.66 -18.58 10.19
C ALA A 192 -9.25 -17.68 9.02
N TYR A 193 -7.95 -17.52 8.83
CA TYR A 193 -7.34 -16.75 7.76
C TYR A 193 -6.83 -17.71 6.69
N PHE A 194 -7.17 -17.47 5.43
CA PHE A 194 -6.74 -18.29 4.31
C PHE A 194 -5.84 -17.45 3.39
N TYR A 195 -4.57 -17.84 3.26
CA TYR A 195 -3.57 -17.11 2.48
C TYR A 195 -3.19 -17.89 1.22
N ALA A 196 -3.21 -17.24 0.06
CA ALA A 196 -2.70 -17.79 -1.19
C ALA A 196 -1.33 -17.21 -1.53
N ARG A 197 -0.39 -18.08 -1.93
CA ARG A 197 0.97 -17.70 -2.32
C ARG A 197 0.93 -16.66 -3.45
N GLY A 198 1.76 -15.64 -3.35
CA GLY A 198 1.88 -14.52 -4.29
C GLY A 198 0.80 -13.43 -4.15
N LEU A 199 -0.28 -13.66 -3.39
CA LEU A 199 -1.43 -12.75 -3.32
C LEU A 199 -1.70 -12.19 -1.92
N GLY A 200 -1.65 -12.99 -0.86
CA GLY A 200 -2.13 -12.58 0.46
C GLY A 200 -3.40 -13.32 0.88
N MET A 201 -4.18 -12.70 1.78
CA MET A 201 -5.42 -13.28 2.30
C MET A 201 -6.49 -13.36 1.20
N VAL A 202 -7.01 -14.56 0.93
CA VAL A 202 -8.06 -14.83 -0.07
C VAL A 202 -9.41 -15.15 0.57
N ALA A 203 -9.43 -15.61 1.81
CA ALA A 203 -10.66 -15.74 2.58
C ALA A 203 -10.41 -15.49 4.07
N TYR A 204 -11.48 -15.13 4.77
CA TYR A 204 -11.50 -14.91 6.20
C TYR A 204 -12.83 -15.40 6.77
N GLN A 205 -12.77 -16.18 7.84
CA GLN A 205 -13.96 -16.59 8.60
C GLN A 205 -13.80 -16.14 10.05
N TYR A 206 -14.88 -15.68 10.67
CA TYR A 206 -14.86 -15.18 12.05
C TYR A 206 -16.15 -15.49 12.78
N GLU A 207 -16.03 -15.87 14.05
CA GLU A 207 -17.14 -16.11 14.98
C GLU A 207 -16.79 -15.44 16.32
N ALA A 208 -17.74 -14.75 16.94
CA ALA A 208 -17.60 -14.18 18.29
C ALA A 208 -18.80 -14.52 19.17
N TRP A 209 -18.52 -14.79 20.46
CA TRP A 209 -19.51 -15.12 21.49
C TRP A 209 -19.25 -14.27 22.74
N VAL A 210 -20.30 -13.76 23.36
CA VAL A 210 -20.26 -13.46 24.80
C VAL A 210 -20.08 -14.78 25.55
N LYS A 211 -19.25 -14.77 26.60
CA LYS A 211 -18.96 -15.95 27.41
C LYS A 211 -20.26 -16.57 27.94
N ASN A 212 -20.33 -17.90 27.91
CA ASN A 212 -21.49 -18.70 28.33
C ASN A 212 -22.75 -18.60 27.44
N LYS A 213 -22.68 -17.95 26.26
CA LYS A 213 -23.69 -18.16 25.19
C LYS A 213 -23.30 -19.34 24.31
N ASP A 214 -24.27 -20.20 23.99
CA ASP A 214 -24.09 -21.34 23.06
C ASP A 214 -24.05 -20.94 21.58
N ARG A 215 -24.53 -19.72 21.24
CA ARG A 215 -24.59 -19.20 19.87
C ARG A 215 -23.66 -18.02 19.70
N ALA A 216 -23.05 -17.92 18.51
CA ALA A 216 -22.25 -16.75 18.15
C ALA A 216 -23.16 -15.52 18.01
N GLU A 217 -22.72 -14.39 18.54
CA GLU A 217 -23.42 -13.11 18.36
C GLU A 217 -23.27 -12.59 16.94
N VAL A 218 -22.11 -12.86 16.34
CA VAL A 218 -21.81 -12.57 14.95
C VAL A 218 -20.94 -13.68 14.34
N THR A 219 -21.29 -14.06 13.12
CA THR A 219 -20.47 -14.89 12.21
C THR A 219 -20.21 -14.11 10.94
N ILE A 220 -18.99 -14.20 10.40
CA ILE A 220 -18.57 -13.54 9.17
C ILE A 220 -17.91 -14.59 8.28
N ASP A 221 -18.39 -14.72 7.04
CA ASP A 221 -17.63 -15.33 5.95
C ASP A 221 -17.23 -14.22 4.97
N ALA A 222 -15.95 -14.14 4.63
CA ALA A 222 -15.44 -13.19 3.65
C ALA A 222 -14.61 -13.90 2.57
N GLY A 223 -15.02 -13.72 1.31
CA GLY A 223 -14.31 -14.25 0.14
C GLY A 223 -13.72 -13.12 -0.71
N LEU A 224 -12.47 -13.26 -1.14
CA LEU A 224 -11.82 -12.27 -2.00
C LEU A 224 -12.52 -12.19 -3.36
N LYS A 225 -12.90 -10.98 -3.74
CA LYS A 225 -13.68 -10.64 -4.94
C LYS A 225 -12.86 -9.89 -5.98
N LEU A 226 -11.89 -9.09 -5.53
CA LEU A 226 -10.96 -8.35 -6.36
C LEU A 226 -9.68 -8.09 -5.58
N ALA A 227 -8.54 -8.05 -6.27
CA ALA A 227 -7.29 -7.52 -5.73
C ALA A 227 -6.65 -6.52 -6.69
N GLN A 228 -5.90 -5.55 -6.16
CA GLN A 228 -4.94 -4.76 -6.91
C GLN A 228 -3.54 -5.27 -6.54
N VAL A 229 -2.75 -5.67 -7.54
CA VAL A 229 -1.36 -6.12 -7.35
C VAL A 229 -0.47 -5.38 -8.34
N SER A 230 0.54 -4.66 -7.85
CA SER A 230 1.45 -3.83 -8.66
C SER A 230 0.75 -2.91 -9.67
N GLY A 231 -0.42 -2.37 -9.29
CA GLY A 231 -1.24 -1.48 -10.12
C GLY A 231 -2.12 -2.17 -11.17
N GLN A 232 -2.20 -3.51 -11.18
CA GLN A 232 -3.13 -4.28 -12.03
C GLN A 232 -4.35 -4.75 -11.23
N THR A 233 -5.55 -4.62 -11.81
CA THR A 233 -6.79 -5.16 -11.27
C THR A 233 -6.89 -6.67 -11.57
N ILE A 234 -7.00 -7.49 -10.53
CA ILE A 234 -7.13 -8.95 -10.60
C ILE A 234 -8.52 -9.34 -10.08
N THR A 235 -9.30 -10.01 -10.92
CA THR A 235 -10.69 -10.45 -10.66
C THR A 235 -10.87 -11.96 -10.79
N SER A 236 -9.85 -12.72 -11.16
CA SER A 236 -9.88 -14.19 -11.11
C SER A 236 -8.58 -14.82 -10.62
N ALA A 237 -8.67 -16.03 -10.08
CA ALA A 237 -7.50 -16.83 -9.67
C ALA A 237 -6.58 -17.16 -10.86
N ALA A 238 -7.13 -17.36 -12.06
CA ALA A 238 -6.35 -17.61 -13.27
C ALA A 238 -5.43 -16.43 -13.65
N GLN A 239 -5.90 -15.19 -13.48
CA GLN A 239 -5.09 -13.98 -13.70
C GLN A 239 -3.90 -13.89 -12.74
N LEU A 240 -4.04 -14.39 -11.50
CA LEU A 240 -2.93 -14.46 -10.55
C LEU A 240 -1.83 -15.44 -11.03
N GLU A 241 -2.19 -16.60 -11.56
CA GLU A 241 -1.20 -17.55 -12.06
C GLU A 241 -0.41 -16.99 -13.25
N SER A 242 -1.06 -16.22 -14.15
CA SER A 242 -0.35 -15.48 -15.21
C SER A 242 0.54 -14.35 -14.70
N LEU A 243 0.32 -13.84 -13.47
CA LEU A 243 1.23 -12.89 -12.83
C LEU A 243 2.40 -13.57 -12.11
N LYS A 244 2.19 -14.75 -11.54
CA LYS A 244 3.26 -15.51 -10.86
C LYS A 244 4.38 -15.92 -11.82
N SER A 245 4.03 -16.30 -13.05
CA SER A 245 5.02 -16.60 -14.11
C SER A 245 5.83 -15.38 -14.55
N LEU A 246 5.34 -14.15 -14.30
CA LEU A 246 6.04 -12.89 -14.57
C LEU A 246 6.85 -12.35 -13.37
N ASN A 247 6.63 -12.86 -12.17
CA ASN A 247 7.12 -12.27 -10.91
C ASN A 247 7.98 -13.23 -10.06
N THR A 248 8.79 -14.09 -10.68
CA THR A 248 9.84 -14.85 -9.97
C THR A 248 10.90 -13.89 -9.42
N THR A 249 10.86 -13.67 -8.10
CA THR A 249 11.88 -13.03 -7.27
C THR A 249 12.42 -11.70 -7.83
N ARG A 250 11.59 -10.64 -7.76
CA ARG A 250 12.01 -9.26 -8.03
C ARG A 250 13.02 -8.77 -6.96
N MET A 251 14.27 -9.14 -7.12
CA MET A 251 15.40 -8.40 -6.56
C MET A 251 15.46 -7.00 -7.19
N ASP A 252 16.16 -6.08 -6.54
CA ASP A 252 16.43 -4.75 -7.10
C ASP A 252 17.12 -4.87 -8.46
N ASP A 253 16.60 -4.18 -9.49
CA ASP A 253 17.17 -4.17 -10.83
C ASP A 253 18.08 -2.93 -10.96
N PRO A 254 19.41 -3.10 -11.06
CA PRO A 254 20.34 -1.96 -11.10
C PRO A 254 20.14 -1.05 -12.33
N ALA A 255 19.61 -1.59 -13.44
CA ALA A 255 19.30 -0.80 -14.63
C ALA A 255 17.99 -0.01 -14.45
N ALA A 256 16.99 -0.59 -13.79
CA ALA A 256 15.76 0.14 -13.42
C ALA A 256 16.07 1.24 -12.39
N ARG A 257 16.85 0.93 -11.34
CA ARG A 257 17.33 1.92 -10.36
C ARG A 257 18.09 3.06 -11.06
N LYS A 258 19.04 2.74 -11.93
CA LYS A 258 19.84 3.76 -12.64
C LYS A 258 18.96 4.65 -13.52
N LEU A 259 18.03 4.08 -14.29
CA LEU A 259 17.09 4.87 -15.09
C LEU A 259 16.24 5.79 -14.20
N PHE A 260 15.64 5.26 -13.14
CA PHE A 260 14.82 6.05 -12.22
C PHE A 260 15.63 7.16 -11.54
N GLN A 261 16.86 6.86 -11.09
CA GLN A 261 17.76 7.82 -10.47
C GLN A 261 18.11 8.97 -11.41
N GLN A 262 18.47 8.66 -12.66
CA GLN A 262 18.80 9.67 -13.67
C GLN A 262 17.61 10.60 -13.96
N THR A 263 16.43 10.03 -14.19
CA THR A 263 15.19 10.78 -14.43
C THR A 263 14.79 11.62 -13.21
N TYR A 264 14.82 11.04 -12.01
CA TYR A 264 14.46 11.72 -10.76
C TYR A 264 15.40 12.88 -10.42
N GLN A 265 16.72 12.70 -10.62
CA GLN A 265 17.72 13.75 -10.44
C GLN A 265 17.61 14.87 -11.50
N GLY A 266 16.89 14.63 -12.60
CA GLY A 266 16.49 15.65 -13.57
C GLY A 266 15.39 16.59 -13.08
N LEU A 267 14.67 16.26 -12.00
CA LEU A 267 13.68 17.14 -11.40
C LEU A 267 14.33 18.27 -10.61
N TYR A 268 13.68 19.44 -10.63
CA TYR A 268 14.08 20.57 -9.82
C TYR A 268 13.52 20.45 -8.39
N PHE A 269 14.41 20.62 -7.43
CA PHE A 269 14.10 20.78 -6.02
C PHE A 269 14.80 22.06 -5.51
N TRP A 270 14.21 22.70 -4.51
CA TRP A 270 14.86 23.71 -3.69
C TRP A 270 16.15 23.15 -3.05
N PRO A 271 17.15 24.00 -2.79
CA PRO A 271 18.39 23.57 -2.15
C PRO A 271 18.14 23.07 -0.73
N ALA A 272 18.96 22.13 -0.27
CA ALA A 272 18.90 21.59 1.10
C ALA A 272 19.00 22.67 2.20
N LYS A 273 19.68 23.79 1.91
CA LYS A 273 19.64 25.02 2.72
C LYS A 273 18.63 26.00 2.12
N PHE A 274 17.36 25.64 2.19
CA PHE A 274 16.28 26.49 1.72
C PHE A 274 16.15 27.72 2.66
N PRO A 275 16.24 28.96 2.14
CA PRO A 275 16.18 30.16 2.98
C PRO A 275 14.76 30.48 3.46
N GLY A 276 13.73 29.90 2.84
CA GLY A 276 12.36 30.36 3.01
C GLY A 276 12.04 31.59 2.15
N PHE A 277 10.76 31.92 2.05
CA PHE A 277 10.27 33.12 1.38
C PHE A 277 8.98 33.62 2.02
N GLN A 278 8.70 34.90 1.80
CA GLN A 278 7.39 35.51 1.98
C GLN A 278 6.84 35.89 0.60
N ALA A 279 5.52 35.83 0.44
CA ALA A 279 4.82 36.38 -0.72
C ALA A 279 3.44 36.88 -0.29
N ASP A 280 2.95 37.91 -0.96
CA ASP A 280 1.54 38.26 -0.89
C ASP A 280 0.75 37.23 -1.70
N PHE A 281 -0.48 36.93 -1.31
CA PHE A 281 -1.37 36.04 -2.06
C PHE A 281 -2.69 36.71 -2.39
N THR A 282 -3.24 36.34 -3.55
CA THR A 282 -4.64 36.58 -3.90
C THR A 282 -5.31 35.26 -4.27
N GLN A 283 -6.57 35.10 -3.88
CA GLN A 283 -7.37 33.92 -4.13
C GLN A 283 -8.74 34.33 -4.69
N SER A 284 -9.17 33.65 -5.74
CA SER A 284 -10.52 33.76 -6.30
C SER A 284 -11.03 32.39 -6.78
N PRO A 285 -12.36 32.18 -6.86
CA PRO A 285 -12.88 31.09 -7.68
C PRO A 285 -12.62 31.43 -9.15
N GLY A 286 -12.15 30.43 -9.89
CA GLY A 286 -11.99 30.54 -11.34
C GLY A 286 -13.30 30.28 -12.08
N ALA A 287 -13.36 30.68 -13.34
CA ALA A 287 -14.45 30.29 -14.22
C ALA A 287 -14.31 28.79 -14.62
N PRO A 288 -15.41 28.07 -14.89
CA PRO A 288 -15.36 26.77 -15.56
C PRO A 288 -14.64 26.90 -16.91
N GLY A 289 -13.63 26.06 -17.15
CA GLY A 289 -12.82 26.09 -18.38
C GLY A 289 -11.69 27.12 -18.40
N GLN A 290 -11.46 27.89 -17.32
CA GLN A 290 -10.38 28.88 -17.28
C GLN A 290 -9.00 28.23 -17.46
N SER A 291 -8.20 28.78 -18.37
CA SER A 291 -6.86 28.31 -18.73
C SER A 291 -5.86 29.45 -18.68
N LEU A 292 -4.58 29.14 -18.45
CA LEU A 292 -3.48 30.13 -18.48
C LEU A 292 -3.34 30.87 -19.83
N VAL A 293 -3.94 30.34 -20.90
CA VAL A 293 -3.90 30.93 -22.25
C VAL A 293 -4.81 32.17 -22.36
N GLU A 294 -5.85 32.28 -21.53
CA GLU A 294 -6.73 33.45 -21.53
C GLU A 294 -6.16 34.55 -20.62
N LYS A 295 -5.95 35.75 -21.19
CA LYS A 295 -5.71 36.96 -20.37
C LYS A 295 -6.86 37.10 -19.37
N PRO A 296 -6.60 37.55 -18.13
CA PRO A 296 -7.65 37.79 -17.15
C PRO A 296 -8.77 38.64 -17.76
N ARG A 297 -9.97 38.08 -17.87
CA ARG A 297 -11.14 38.82 -18.32
C ARG A 297 -11.38 39.93 -17.29
N PRO A 298 -11.44 41.22 -17.68
CA PRO A 298 -11.83 42.27 -16.75
C PRO A 298 -13.18 41.89 -16.15
N ALA A 299 -13.35 42.13 -14.84
CA ALA A 299 -14.59 41.83 -14.16
C ALA A 299 -15.71 42.74 -14.68
N THR A 300 -16.39 42.31 -15.74
CA THR A 300 -17.60 42.98 -16.24
C THR A 300 -18.71 42.74 -15.21
N SER A 301 -19.18 43.83 -14.65
CA SER A 301 -20.17 43.87 -13.59
C SER A 301 -21.53 43.32 -14.05
N GLU A 302 -21.81 42.06 -13.74
CA GLU A 302 -23.16 41.56 -13.43
C GLU A 302 -23.07 40.10 -12.89
N GLY A 303 -23.61 39.85 -11.69
CA GLY A 303 -24.12 38.52 -11.34
C GLY A 303 -23.24 37.52 -10.57
N ALA A 304 -22.06 37.85 -10.03
CA ALA A 304 -21.38 36.99 -9.03
C ALA A 304 -20.39 37.75 -8.13
N THR A 305 -20.79 38.08 -6.89
CA THR A 305 -19.94 38.71 -5.87
C THR A 305 -19.04 37.70 -5.15
N HIS A 306 -18.19 37.00 -5.91
CA HIS A 306 -17.11 36.21 -5.31
C HIS A 306 -15.91 37.12 -5.02
N ALA A 307 -15.85 37.63 -3.79
CA ALA A 307 -14.78 38.52 -3.34
C ALA A 307 -13.41 37.87 -3.51
N THR A 308 -12.50 38.54 -4.23
CA THR A 308 -11.07 38.21 -4.21
C THR A 308 -10.56 38.38 -2.79
N ARG A 309 -9.92 37.34 -2.27
CA ARG A 309 -9.38 37.30 -0.91
C ARG A 309 -7.87 37.48 -0.96
N GLN A 310 -7.31 38.20 -0.01
CA GLN A 310 -5.91 38.61 -0.04
C GLN A 310 -5.26 38.47 1.33
N GLY A 311 -3.95 38.28 1.33
CA GLY A 311 -3.15 38.16 2.54
C GLY A 311 -1.68 37.90 2.26
N VAL A 312 -0.96 37.41 3.26
CA VAL A 312 0.48 37.14 3.20
C VAL A 312 0.73 35.70 3.60
N ILE A 313 1.55 34.99 2.83
CA ILE A 313 2.12 33.69 3.20
C ILE A 313 3.61 33.81 3.49
N THR A 314 4.07 33.17 4.55
CA THR A 314 5.49 32.99 4.87
C THR A 314 5.79 31.50 4.95
N VAL A 315 6.78 31.04 4.18
CA VAL A 315 7.36 29.70 4.30
C VAL A 315 8.76 29.86 4.90
N SER A 316 8.96 29.37 6.13
CA SER A 316 10.24 29.47 6.85
C SER A 316 11.30 28.48 6.34
N PRO A 317 12.60 28.64 6.71
CA PRO A 317 13.66 27.71 6.33
C PRO A 317 13.40 26.24 6.66
N ASP A 318 12.67 25.97 7.75
CA ASP A 318 12.25 24.63 8.18
C ASP A 318 10.96 24.12 7.48
N LEU A 319 10.54 24.80 6.41
CA LEU A 319 9.36 24.51 5.59
C LEU A 319 8.01 24.65 6.31
N ARG A 320 7.97 25.26 7.50
CA ARG A 320 6.70 25.60 8.15
C ARG A 320 6.06 26.81 7.47
N MET A 321 4.73 26.79 7.37
CA MET A 321 3.95 27.87 6.79
C MET A 321 3.30 28.72 7.89
N LYS A 322 3.12 30.01 7.60
CA LYS A 322 2.19 30.89 8.28
C LYS A 322 1.42 31.66 7.23
N VAL A 323 0.08 31.69 7.34
CA VAL A 323 -0.78 32.48 6.47
C VAL A 323 -1.54 33.50 7.31
N SER A 324 -1.62 34.74 6.83
CA SER A 324 -2.36 35.83 7.47
C SER A 324 -3.14 36.62 6.43
N GLY A 325 -4.18 37.35 6.84
CA GLY A 325 -5.19 37.91 5.93
C GLY A 325 -6.22 36.86 5.47
N GLY A 326 -7.20 37.30 4.69
CA GLY A 326 -8.35 36.49 4.28
C GLY A 326 -9.22 35.98 5.44
N ASP A 327 -10.24 35.18 5.10
CA ASP A 327 -10.98 34.38 6.09
C ASP A 327 -10.27 33.05 6.39
N LYS A 328 -10.69 32.38 7.48
CA LYS A 328 -10.07 31.14 7.94
C LYS A 328 -10.16 29.99 6.92
N GLN A 329 -11.22 29.94 6.10
CA GLN A 329 -11.35 28.93 5.05
C GLN A 329 -10.28 29.13 3.97
N SER A 330 -9.98 30.39 3.64
CA SER A 330 -9.00 30.79 2.63
C SER A 330 -7.57 30.55 3.10
N GLN A 331 -7.29 30.84 4.37
CA GLN A 331 -6.00 30.48 4.99
C GLN A 331 -5.74 28.98 4.85
N VAL A 332 -6.70 28.13 5.25
CA VAL A 332 -6.61 26.66 5.11
C VAL A 332 -6.46 26.22 3.65
N GLN A 333 -7.13 26.89 2.72
CA GLN A 333 -7.04 26.55 1.29
C GLN A 333 -5.68 26.93 0.68
N VAL A 334 -5.14 28.11 1.00
CA VAL A 334 -3.81 28.56 0.57
C VAL A 334 -2.71 27.73 1.23
N GLU A 335 -2.84 27.37 2.51
CA GLU A 335 -1.97 26.40 3.18
C GLU A 335 -2.01 25.03 2.48
N THR A 336 -3.19 24.55 2.10
CA THR A 336 -3.34 23.28 1.38
C THR A 336 -2.60 23.30 0.04
N GLU A 337 -2.80 24.32 -0.79
CA GLU A 337 -2.11 24.42 -2.09
C GLU A 337 -0.60 24.63 -1.94
N MET A 338 -0.15 25.48 -1.00
CA MET A 338 1.29 25.66 -0.75
C MET A 338 1.95 24.39 -0.16
N SER A 339 1.23 23.62 0.66
CA SER A 339 1.75 22.34 1.19
C SER A 339 2.12 21.36 0.08
N GLN A 340 1.41 21.37 -1.05
CA GLN A 340 1.72 20.55 -2.21
C GLN A 340 2.98 21.04 -2.90
N PHE A 341 3.10 22.35 -3.17
CA PHE A 341 4.33 22.93 -3.73
C PHE A 341 5.55 22.60 -2.86
N ILE A 342 5.47 22.79 -1.55
CA ILE A 342 6.53 22.40 -0.60
C ILE A 342 6.82 20.90 -0.68
N THR A 343 5.79 20.06 -0.72
CA THR A 343 5.96 18.60 -0.78
C THR A 343 6.64 18.14 -2.06
N HIS A 344 6.41 18.80 -3.19
CA HIS A 344 7.03 18.45 -4.47
C HIS A 344 8.37 19.12 -4.72
N LEU A 345 8.62 20.31 -4.16
CA LEU A 345 9.84 21.10 -4.40
C LEU A 345 10.90 20.99 -3.29
N LYS A 346 10.59 20.53 -2.07
CA LYS A 346 11.60 20.40 -1.01
C LYS A 346 12.77 19.47 -1.39
N ASP A 347 13.94 19.68 -0.80
CA ASP A 347 15.12 18.81 -0.98
C ASP A 347 14.78 17.34 -0.65
N LYS A 348 14.98 16.49 -1.65
CA LYS A 348 14.79 15.03 -1.58
C LYS A 348 15.89 14.32 -2.36
N PRO A 349 17.05 14.07 -1.76
CA PRO A 349 18.12 13.31 -2.42
C PRO A 349 17.63 11.88 -2.72
N PHE A 350 17.89 11.38 -3.93
CA PHE A 350 17.44 10.05 -4.36
C PHE A 350 17.84 8.95 -3.38
N ASP A 351 19.09 8.97 -2.92
CA ASP A 351 19.65 7.97 -1.99
C ASP A 351 19.11 8.12 -0.55
N ARG A 352 18.34 9.18 -0.25
CA ARG A 352 17.60 9.36 1.01
C ARG A 352 16.18 8.80 0.90
N GLU A 353 15.49 9.05 -0.22
CA GLU A 353 14.11 8.59 -0.44
C GLU A 353 14.02 7.11 -0.81
N PHE A 354 14.93 6.62 -1.66
CA PHE A 354 14.84 5.29 -2.29
C PHE A 354 15.96 4.33 -1.87
N LYS A 355 16.61 4.59 -0.73
CA LYS A 355 17.71 3.78 -0.20
C LYS A 355 17.34 2.30 -0.08
N ASP A 356 16.26 2.03 0.65
CA ASP A 356 15.80 0.70 1.03
C ASP A 356 14.62 0.24 0.15
N ALA A 357 14.37 0.94 -0.97
CA ALA A 357 13.36 0.58 -1.97
C ALA A 357 13.91 -0.49 -2.92
N VAL A 358 13.03 -1.34 -3.45
CA VAL A 358 13.28 -2.29 -4.54
C VAL A 358 12.69 -1.71 -5.82
N ILE A 359 13.55 -1.42 -6.79
CA ILE A 359 13.19 -0.76 -8.05
C ILE A 359 13.28 -1.78 -9.18
N THR A 360 12.21 -1.94 -9.95
CA THR A 360 12.16 -2.90 -11.06
C THR A 360 11.40 -2.37 -12.27
N PHE A 361 11.67 -2.91 -13.46
CA PHE A 361 10.79 -2.68 -14.61
C PHE A 361 9.45 -3.41 -14.41
N ALA A 362 8.35 -2.71 -14.64
CA ALA A 362 7.01 -3.30 -14.66
C ALA A 362 6.60 -3.68 -16.09
N GLU A 363 6.83 -2.75 -17.03
CA GLU A 363 6.40 -2.84 -18.43
C GLU A 363 7.31 -1.94 -19.27
N ARG A 364 7.54 -2.29 -20.54
CA ARG A 364 8.28 -1.45 -21.50
C ARG A 364 7.45 -1.32 -22.76
N ASP A 365 6.89 -0.13 -22.98
CA ASP A 365 6.08 0.18 -24.15
C ASP A 365 6.84 1.22 -25.02
N PRO A 366 7.07 0.97 -26.32
CA PRO A 366 7.79 1.91 -27.19
C PRO A 366 7.10 3.28 -27.38
N VAL A 367 5.80 3.37 -27.11
CA VAL A 367 4.96 4.56 -27.32
C VAL A 367 4.69 5.30 -26.00
N GLN A 368 4.36 4.56 -24.92
CA GLN A 368 4.06 5.11 -23.59
C GLN A 368 5.30 5.24 -22.69
N GLY A 369 6.41 4.59 -23.05
CA GLY A 369 7.66 4.63 -22.30
C GLY A 369 7.89 3.42 -21.41
N THR A 370 8.88 3.54 -20.52
CA THR A 370 9.28 2.49 -19.59
C THR A 370 8.61 2.71 -18.24
N LYS A 371 7.81 1.74 -17.79
CA LYS A 371 7.17 1.74 -16.48
C LYS A 371 8.08 1.10 -15.45
N ILE A 372 8.39 1.84 -14.40
CA ILE A 372 9.15 1.40 -13.22
C ILE A 372 8.19 1.19 -12.06
N HIS A 373 8.42 0.14 -11.27
CA HIS A 373 7.75 -0.09 -10.00
C HIS A 373 8.76 0.05 -8.85
N VAL A 374 8.35 0.75 -7.80
CA VAL A 374 9.17 1.04 -6.62
C VAL A 374 8.45 0.48 -5.39
N ALA A 375 8.88 -0.68 -4.93
CA ALA A 375 8.35 -1.34 -3.73
C ALA A 375 9.23 -1.02 -2.51
N ALA A 376 8.66 -1.01 -1.31
CA ALA A 376 9.32 -0.64 -0.04
C ALA A 376 9.89 0.82 0.00
N GLY A 377 10.36 1.24 1.18
CA GLY A 377 10.76 2.62 1.46
C GLY A 377 9.58 3.60 1.59
N SER A 378 9.87 4.92 1.53
CA SER A 378 8.85 5.98 1.54
C SER A 378 7.92 5.96 0.31
N ALA A 379 8.31 5.22 -0.73
CA ALA A 379 7.63 5.17 -2.03
C ALA A 379 6.35 4.34 -2.06
N MET A 380 6.05 3.57 -1.02
CA MET A 380 4.76 2.90 -0.77
C MET A 380 4.16 2.08 -1.95
N GLY A 381 4.97 1.50 -2.85
CA GLY A 381 4.46 0.70 -3.98
C GLY A 381 4.07 1.53 -5.21
N THR A 382 4.59 2.75 -5.33
CA THR A 382 4.37 3.63 -6.48
C THR A 382 4.87 3.02 -7.79
N SER A 383 4.19 3.33 -8.90
CA SER A 383 4.70 3.11 -10.25
C SER A 383 4.97 4.44 -10.95
N TYR A 384 6.03 4.50 -11.74
CA TYR A 384 6.46 5.69 -12.49
C TYR A 384 6.53 5.34 -13.98
N GLY A 385 5.83 6.08 -14.82
CA GLY A 385 5.98 6.03 -16.29
C GLY A 385 7.06 7.01 -16.73
N ILE A 386 8.16 6.49 -17.28
CA ILE A 386 9.30 7.29 -17.74
C ILE A 386 9.38 7.24 -19.25
N LYS A 387 9.42 8.41 -19.88
CA LYS A 387 9.61 8.55 -21.34
C LYS A 387 10.51 9.75 -21.59
N ASP A 388 11.40 9.65 -22.58
CA ASP A 388 12.29 10.72 -23.05
C ASP A 388 13.12 11.45 -21.95
N GLY A 389 13.34 10.77 -20.82
CA GLY A 389 14.07 11.30 -19.66
C GLY A 389 13.20 12.01 -18.61
N GLU A 390 11.87 12.01 -18.78
CA GLU A 390 10.89 12.67 -17.89
C GLU A 390 9.93 11.65 -17.23
N ILE A 391 9.37 12.00 -16.07
CA ILE A 391 8.33 11.20 -15.39
C ILE A 391 6.95 11.66 -15.86
N HIS A 392 6.41 11.07 -16.92
CA HIS A 392 5.08 11.46 -17.42
C HIS A 392 3.92 10.90 -16.61
N GLN A 393 4.11 9.81 -15.86
CA GLN A 393 3.04 9.22 -15.05
C GLN A 393 3.52 8.82 -13.66
N ILE A 394 2.67 9.01 -12.64
CA ILE A 394 2.85 8.45 -11.30
C ILE A 394 1.55 7.74 -10.90
N GLY A 395 1.60 6.45 -10.62
CA GLY A 395 0.45 5.66 -10.19
C GLY A 395 0.60 5.14 -8.76
N HIS A 396 -0.43 5.36 -7.93
CA HIS A 396 -0.44 4.94 -6.53
C HIS A 396 -1.81 4.39 -6.11
N SER A 397 -1.86 3.44 -5.15
CA SER A 397 -3.10 2.86 -4.62
C SER A 397 -3.17 2.92 -3.08
N TYR A 398 -4.23 3.51 -2.54
CA TYR A 398 -4.52 3.65 -1.10
C TYR A 398 -5.94 3.15 -0.78
N GLY A 399 -6.06 1.98 -0.15
CA GLY A 399 -7.36 1.44 0.29
C GLY A 399 -8.40 1.35 -0.83
N ARG A 400 -9.50 2.10 -0.71
CA ARG A 400 -10.59 2.13 -1.71
C ARG A 400 -10.27 2.87 -3.00
N VAL A 401 -9.20 3.66 -3.04
CA VAL A 401 -8.92 4.59 -4.15
C VAL A 401 -7.50 4.40 -4.67
N ARG A 402 -7.34 4.41 -5.98
CA ARG A 402 -6.03 4.63 -6.63
C ARG A 402 -6.05 5.93 -7.41
N PHE A 403 -4.90 6.57 -7.56
CA PHE A 403 -4.76 7.71 -8.44
C PHE A 403 -3.66 7.52 -9.48
N LEU A 404 -3.85 8.17 -10.62
CA LEU A 404 -2.85 8.36 -11.66
C LEU A 404 -2.60 9.86 -11.81
N VAL A 405 -1.38 10.30 -11.55
CA VAL A 405 -0.88 11.63 -11.95
C VAL A 405 -0.33 11.51 -13.36
N ASN A 406 -0.78 12.35 -14.29
CA ASN A 406 -0.23 12.45 -15.64
C ASN A 406 0.35 13.86 -15.86
N HIS A 407 1.65 13.97 -16.09
CA HIS A 407 2.30 15.25 -16.42
C HIS A 407 2.29 15.48 -17.94
N THR A 408 1.77 16.64 -18.35
CA THR A 408 1.56 17.01 -19.76
C THR A 408 2.41 18.22 -20.21
N GLU A 409 2.91 19.04 -19.28
CA GLU A 409 3.87 20.11 -19.57
C GLU A 409 4.88 20.22 -18.42
N PHE A 410 6.17 20.34 -18.76
CA PHE A 410 7.25 20.73 -17.86
C PHE A 410 7.87 22.06 -18.31
N MET A 411 8.37 22.85 -17.37
CA MET A 411 9.34 23.91 -17.65
C MET A 411 10.76 23.48 -17.30
N LYS A 412 11.71 23.94 -18.10
CA LYS A 412 13.14 23.75 -17.87
C LYS A 412 13.71 24.98 -17.17
N THR A 413 14.32 24.78 -16.01
CA THR A 413 15.06 25.81 -15.27
C THR A 413 16.42 26.09 -15.92
N ASP A 414 17.08 27.18 -15.52
CA ASP A 414 18.43 27.53 -16.01
C ASP A 414 19.47 26.44 -15.70
N SER A 415 19.24 25.64 -14.67
CA SER A 415 20.08 24.47 -14.30
C SER A 415 19.86 23.25 -15.21
N GLY A 416 18.94 23.34 -16.18
CA GLY A 416 18.52 22.23 -17.03
C GLY A 416 17.49 21.29 -16.39
N ARG A 417 17.22 21.42 -15.09
CA ARG A 417 16.24 20.60 -14.34
C ARG A 417 14.80 21.00 -14.65
N LEU A 418 13.88 20.04 -14.52
CA LEU A 418 12.46 20.16 -14.89
C LEU A 418 11.55 20.44 -13.68
N ILE A 419 10.55 21.30 -13.87
CA ILE A 419 9.43 21.52 -12.93
C ILE A 419 8.12 21.22 -13.68
N PRO A 420 7.21 20.37 -13.17
CA PRO A 420 5.89 20.19 -13.77
C PRO A 420 5.07 21.49 -13.75
N ARG A 421 4.41 21.79 -14.87
CA ARG A 421 3.51 22.95 -15.03
C ARG A 421 2.07 22.57 -15.36
N ARG A 422 1.86 21.49 -16.10
CA ARG A 422 0.51 20.96 -16.33
C ARG A 422 0.48 19.49 -15.98
N PHE A 423 -0.48 19.11 -15.15
CA PHE A 423 -0.72 17.73 -14.78
C PHE A 423 -2.15 17.51 -14.32
N SER A 424 -2.64 16.29 -14.50
CA SER A 424 -3.94 15.85 -13.99
C SER A 424 -3.77 14.72 -12.98
N ILE A 425 -4.58 14.72 -11.92
CA ILE A 425 -4.69 13.61 -10.97
C ILE A 425 -6.07 12.97 -11.16
N MET A 426 -6.09 11.73 -11.64
CA MET A 426 -7.31 10.96 -11.90
C MET A 426 -7.50 9.93 -10.79
N TYR A 427 -8.56 10.07 -10.01
CA TYR A 427 -8.89 9.18 -8.89
C TYR A 427 -9.91 8.11 -9.34
N TYR A 428 -9.59 6.85 -9.10
CA TYR A 428 -10.42 5.69 -9.44
C TYR A 428 -10.80 4.90 -8.20
N SER A 429 -12.04 4.42 -8.15
CA SER A 429 -12.45 3.38 -7.19
C SER A 429 -11.74 2.07 -7.52
N ASN A 430 -11.03 1.50 -6.55
CA ASN A 430 -10.40 0.18 -6.69
C ASN A 430 -11.42 -0.95 -6.80
N GLU A 431 -12.63 -0.76 -6.27
CA GLU A 431 -13.73 -1.72 -6.32
C GLU A 431 -14.45 -1.74 -7.67
N THR A 432 -14.83 -0.55 -8.18
CA THR A 432 -15.67 -0.44 -9.39
C THR A 432 -14.89 -0.10 -10.65
N ASN A 433 -13.58 0.20 -10.53
CA ASN A 433 -12.71 0.68 -11.61
C ASN A 433 -13.18 2.00 -12.26
N GLN A 434 -14.18 2.68 -11.70
CA GLN A 434 -14.73 3.94 -12.22
C GLN A 434 -13.90 5.13 -11.76
N LEU A 435 -13.77 6.13 -12.64
CA LEU A 435 -13.31 7.47 -12.28
C LEU A 435 -14.30 8.09 -11.27
N ILE A 436 -13.80 8.54 -10.13
CA ILE A 436 -14.59 9.16 -9.05
C ILE A 436 -14.33 10.67 -8.92
N ALA A 437 -13.12 11.12 -9.27
CA ALA A 437 -12.75 12.53 -9.35
C ALA A 437 -11.56 12.73 -10.31
N GLN A 438 -11.42 13.93 -10.86
CA GLN A 438 -10.24 14.39 -11.57
C GLN A 438 -9.86 15.78 -11.05
N VAL A 439 -8.57 16.03 -10.86
CA VAL A 439 -8.05 17.37 -10.50
C VAL A 439 -6.97 17.77 -11.48
N ASP A 440 -7.22 18.83 -12.25
CA ASP A 440 -6.30 19.38 -13.23
C ASP A 440 -5.57 20.60 -12.65
N PHE A 441 -4.25 20.64 -12.78
CA PHE A 441 -3.38 21.70 -12.31
C PHE A 441 -2.70 22.41 -13.49
N GLN A 442 -2.67 23.74 -13.42
CA GLN A 442 -1.88 24.61 -14.29
C GLN A 442 -1.08 25.58 -13.41
N ASP A 443 0.23 25.33 -13.28
CA ASP A 443 1.14 26.05 -12.41
C ASP A 443 2.09 26.95 -13.20
N GLU A 444 2.36 28.13 -12.63
CA GLU A 444 3.38 29.07 -13.10
C GLU A 444 4.36 29.37 -11.97
N TYR A 445 5.61 29.60 -12.33
CA TYR A 445 6.70 29.82 -11.40
C TYR A 445 7.46 31.09 -11.77
N VAL A 446 7.95 31.81 -10.76
CA VAL A 446 8.81 32.98 -10.91
C VAL A 446 10.18 32.67 -10.33
N LYS A 447 11.24 33.15 -10.99
CA LYS A 447 12.60 33.07 -10.47
C LYS A 447 12.87 34.27 -9.57
N VAL A 448 13.23 34.01 -8.33
CA VAL A 448 13.59 35.01 -7.31
C VAL A 448 14.97 34.64 -6.80
N GLU A 449 15.94 35.53 -7.03
CA GLU A 449 17.37 35.22 -6.88
C GLU A 449 17.76 33.92 -7.61
N ASN A 450 18.09 32.85 -6.88
CA ASN A 450 18.45 31.53 -7.42
C ASN A 450 17.36 30.46 -7.22
N LEU A 451 16.14 30.85 -6.83
CA LEU A 451 15.03 29.94 -6.53
C LEU A 451 13.88 30.14 -7.51
N TRP A 452 13.36 29.03 -8.04
CA TRP A 452 12.04 28.99 -8.66
C TRP A 452 10.96 28.78 -7.60
N LEU A 453 10.06 29.76 -7.48
CA LEU A 453 8.97 29.81 -6.50
C LEU A 453 7.60 29.82 -7.21
N PRO A 454 6.54 29.28 -6.59
CA PRO A 454 5.19 29.32 -7.18
C PRO A 454 4.72 30.77 -7.39
N ARG A 455 4.28 31.10 -8.60
CA ARG A 455 3.71 32.40 -8.98
C ARG A 455 2.19 32.34 -9.09
N ARG A 456 1.65 31.26 -9.65
CA ARG A 456 0.22 31.09 -9.92
C ARG A 456 -0.15 29.61 -9.99
N ARG A 457 -1.34 29.27 -9.53
CA ARG A 457 -1.97 27.96 -9.70
C ARG A 457 -3.41 28.17 -10.14
N ILE A 458 -3.82 27.48 -11.21
CA ILE A 458 -5.22 27.18 -11.49
C ILE A 458 -5.41 25.69 -11.18
N LYS A 459 -6.36 25.38 -10.29
CA LYS A 459 -6.75 24.03 -9.92
C LYS A 459 -8.22 23.83 -10.28
N THR A 460 -8.52 22.89 -11.15
CA THR A 460 -9.88 22.52 -11.55
C THR A 460 -10.20 21.13 -11.02
N GLU A 461 -11.16 21.02 -10.12
CA GLU A 461 -11.59 19.75 -9.53
C GLU A 461 -12.97 19.36 -10.07
N THR A 462 -13.04 18.22 -10.75
CA THR A 462 -14.26 17.64 -11.34
C THR A 462 -14.64 16.37 -10.60
N THR A 463 -15.85 16.34 -10.07
CA THR A 463 -16.44 15.23 -9.30
C THR A 463 -17.83 14.91 -9.83
N LYS A 464 -18.50 13.88 -9.30
CA LYS A 464 -19.92 13.60 -9.62
C LYS A 464 -20.86 14.73 -9.19
N GLN A 465 -20.43 15.58 -8.25
CA GLN A 465 -21.17 16.72 -7.71
C GLN A 465 -21.00 17.99 -8.56
N GLY A 466 -20.09 17.99 -9.53
CA GLY A 466 -19.82 19.12 -10.42
C GLY A 466 -18.32 19.45 -10.53
N THR A 467 -18.03 20.55 -11.22
CA THR A 467 -16.67 21.09 -11.41
C THR A 467 -16.52 22.40 -10.64
N THR A 468 -15.41 22.53 -9.90
CA THR A 468 -15.01 23.78 -9.24
C THR A 468 -13.62 24.19 -9.72
N THR A 469 -13.38 25.50 -9.81
CA THR A 469 -12.07 26.04 -10.17
C THR A 469 -11.58 26.97 -9.06
N LEU A 470 -10.34 26.79 -8.63
CA LEU A 470 -9.62 27.67 -7.72
C LEU A 470 -8.48 28.35 -8.47
N VAL A 471 -8.33 29.66 -8.31
CA VAL A 471 -7.13 30.40 -8.72
C VAL A 471 -6.45 30.95 -7.47
N VAL A 472 -5.14 30.66 -7.34
CA VAL A 472 -4.27 31.26 -6.34
C VAL A 472 -3.11 31.92 -7.07
N GLU A 473 -2.84 33.17 -6.75
CA GLU A 473 -1.69 33.93 -7.26
C GLU A 473 -0.85 34.44 -6.10
N PHE A 474 0.47 34.30 -6.23
CA PHE A 474 1.44 34.84 -5.29
C PHE A 474 2.17 36.02 -5.95
N THR A 475 2.40 37.11 -5.23
CA THR A 475 3.15 38.29 -5.72
C THR A 475 4.18 38.74 -4.68
N ASP A 476 5.04 39.67 -5.09
CA ASP A 476 5.94 40.40 -4.19
C ASP A 476 6.85 39.49 -3.34
N HIS A 477 7.27 38.38 -3.95
CA HIS A 477 8.11 37.35 -3.36
C HIS A 477 9.44 37.92 -2.82
N GLN A 478 9.70 37.66 -1.55
CA GLN A 478 10.89 38.09 -0.83
C GLN A 478 11.54 36.88 -0.16
N ILE A 479 12.84 36.68 -0.38
CA ILE A 479 13.62 35.64 0.31
C ILE A 479 13.83 36.04 1.76
N LEU A 480 13.61 35.12 2.69
CA LEU A 480 13.92 35.34 4.11
C LEU A 480 15.45 35.24 4.29
N LYS A 481 16.03 36.20 5.01
CA LYS A 481 17.48 36.32 5.23
C LYS A 481 17.88 35.89 6.64
#